data_AF-A0A0M4GUY9-F1
#
_entry.id   AF-A0A0M4GUY9-F1
#
_cell.length_a   1.000
_cell.length_b   1.000
_cell.length_c   1.000
_cell.angle_alpha   90.00
_cell.angle_beta   90.00
_cell.angle_gamma   90.00
#
_symmetry.space_group_name_H-M   'P 1'
#
loop_
_entity.id
_entity.type
_entity.pdbx_description
1 polymer ?
#
loop_
_entity_poly.entity_id
_entity_poly.type
_entity_poly.pdbx_seq_one_letter_code
_entity_poly.pdbx_strand_id
1 'polypeptide(L)'
;MKKTFQFLFEQFQALPSGSDSFKQLKNQCEQHIKTANSALEQSALFLIYGFAKNYVLLYEDQAVTAEFSRAAKTQLLNYMQQLNTALQTQDKALILDSLNHVTQHYMLSSRVF
;
A
#
# COMPACT_ATOMS: atom_id res chain seq x y z
N MET A 1 -17.97 -9.68 -7.59
CA MET A 1 -16.50 -9.91 -7.47
C MET A 1 -15.93 -8.85 -6.54
N LYS A 2 -15.15 -9.25 -5.54
CA LYS A 2 -14.35 -8.31 -4.74
C LYS A 2 -13.25 -7.74 -5.65
N LYS A 3 -13.07 -6.41 -5.69
CA LYS A 3 -11.97 -5.80 -6.46
C LYS A 3 -10.63 -6.21 -5.85
N THR A 4 -9.63 -6.49 -6.68
CA THR A 4 -8.33 -7.02 -6.27
C THR A 4 -7.67 -6.15 -5.21
N PHE A 5 -7.70 -4.83 -5.38
CA PHE A 5 -7.13 -3.90 -4.39
C PHE A 5 -7.80 -3.99 -3.02
N GLN A 6 -9.13 -4.11 -2.97
CA GLN A 6 -9.87 -4.22 -1.71
C GLN A 6 -9.47 -5.47 -0.94
N PHE A 7 -9.33 -6.60 -1.64
CA PHE A 7 -8.89 -7.85 -1.03
C PHE A 7 -7.50 -7.71 -0.39
N LEU A 8 -6.55 -7.08 -1.09
CA LEU A 8 -5.19 -6.84 -0.56
C LEU A 8 -5.20 -5.91 0.66
N PHE A 9 -6.03 -4.86 0.64
CA PHE A 9 -6.20 -3.96 1.77
C PHE A 9 -6.67 -4.69 3.03
N GLU A 10 -7.75 -5.46 2.92
CA GLU A 10 -8.30 -6.21 4.06
C GLU A 10 -7.32 -7.27 4.58
N GLN A 11 -6.62 -7.97 3.69
CA GLN A 11 -5.59 -8.94 4.08
C GLN A 11 -4.44 -8.26 4.84
N PHE A 12 -3.92 -7.14 4.33
CA PHE A 12 -2.85 -6.41 5.01
C PHE A 12 -3.30 -5.84 6.36
N GLN A 13 -4.55 -5.37 6.46
CA GLN A 13 -5.13 -4.88 7.71
C GLN A 13 -5.16 -5.97 8.80
N ALA A 14 -5.48 -7.22 8.42
CA ALA A 14 -5.58 -8.34 9.36
C ALA A 14 -4.23 -8.89 9.84
N LEU A 15 -3.12 -8.59 9.14
CA LEU A 15 -1.79 -9.06 9.52
C LEU A 15 -1.25 -8.33 10.79
N PRO A 16 -0.18 -8.80 11.42
CA PRO A 16 0.55 -8.01 12.42
C PRO A 16 1.35 -6.86 11.77
N SER A 17 2.03 -6.05 12.59
CA SER A 17 3.07 -5.13 12.11
C SER A 17 4.42 -5.85 12.02
N GLY A 18 5.29 -5.44 11.09
CA GLY A 18 6.62 -6.02 10.91
C GLY A 18 6.93 -6.47 9.48
N SER A 19 8.21 -6.70 9.20
CA SER A 19 8.76 -6.89 7.85
C SER A 19 8.12 -8.05 7.09
N ASP A 20 7.73 -9.15 7.75
CA ASP A 20 7.03 -10.28 7.10
C ASP A 20 5.69 -9.87 6.48
N SER A 21 4.94 -9.00 7.16
CA SER A 21 3.65 -8.53 6.64
C SER A 21 3.82 -7.62 5.42
N PHE A 22 4.86 -6.78 5.42
CA PHE A 22 5.21 -5.96 4.26
C PHE A 22 5.77 -6.81 3.11
N LYS A 23 6.53 -7.87 3.40
CA LYS A 23 7.01 -8.83 2.40
C LYS A 23 5.86 -9.59 1.75
N GLN A 24 4.86 -9.98 2.53
CA GLN A 24 3.64 -10.58 2.01
C GLN A 24 2.87 -9.60 1.10
N LEU A 25 2.66 -8.36 1.56
CA LEU A 25 1.99 -7.33 0.75
C LEU A 25 2.74 -7.05 -0.56
N LYS A 26 4.07 -6.89 -0.51
CA LYS A 26 4.94 -6.72 -1.68
C LYS A 26 4.71 -7.82 -2.71
N ASN A 27 4.77 -9.08 -2.28
CA ASN A 27 4.61 -10.23 -3.16
C ASN A 27 3.19 -10.30 -3.75
N GLN A 28 2.16 -10.00 -2.96
CA GLN A 28 0.78 -9.96 -3.43
C GLN A 28 0.56 -8.84 -4.47
N CYS A 29 1.04 -7.63 -4.20
CA CYS A 29 0.96 -6.55 -5.17
C CYS A 29 1.67 -6.92 -6.47
N GLU A 30 2.88 -7.50 -6.43
CA GLU A 30 3.62 -7.93 -7.63
C GLU A 30 2.82 -8.93 -8.49
N GLN A 31 2.14 -9.89 -7.86
CA GLN A 31 1.28 -10.85 -8.55
C GLN A 31 0.08 -10.18 -9.21
N HIS A 32 -0.55 -9.22 -8.51
CA HIS A 32 -1.79 -8.60 -8.94
C HIS A 32 -1.63 -7.40 -9.89
N ILE A 33 -0.46 -6.74 -9.92
CA ILE A 33 -0.16 -5.65 -10.88
C ILE A 33 -0.28 -6.15 -12.32
N LYS A 34 0.14 -7.40 -12.58
CA LYS A 34 0.15 -8.00 -13.92
C LYS A 34 -1.25 -8.36 -14.43
N THR A 35 -2.22 -8.48 -13.52
CA THR A 35 -3.58 -8.98 -13.79
C THR A 35 -4.67 -8.03 -13.29
N ALA A 36 -4.32 -6.77 -13.03
CA ALA A 36 -5.24 -5.76 -12.52
C ALA A 36 -6.41 -5.52 -13.49
N ASN A 37 -7.59 -5.24 -12.94
CA ASN A 37 -8.82 -5.11 -13.75
C ASN A 37 -8.88 -3.77 -14.51
N SER A 38 -8.04 -2.80 -14.13
CA SER A 38 -7.94 -1.50 -14.78
C SER A 38 -6.54 -0.90 -14.62
N ALA A 39 -6.17 0.01 -15.53
CA ALA A 39 -4.90 0.74 -15.44
C ALA A 39 -4.78 1.56 -14.14
N LEU A 40 -5.88 2.11 -13.62
CA LEU A 40 -5.86 2.87 -12.38
C LEU A 40 -5.68 1.96 -11.15
N GLU A 41 -6.30 0.78 -11.14
CA GLU A 41 -6.03 -0.24 -10.11
C GLU A 41 -4.57 -0.71 -10.19
N GLN A 42 -4.03 -0.89 -11.40
CA GLN A 42 -2.62 -1.22 -11.63
C GLN A 42 -1.68 -0.17 -11.04
N SER A 43 -1.94 1.12 -11.29
CA SER A 43 -1.15 2.22 -10.74
C SER A 43 -1.21 2.28 -9.22
N ALA A 44 -2.39 2.07 -8.63
CA ALA A 44 -2.54 2.01 -7.17
C ALA A 44 -1.75 0.83 -6.57
N LEU A 45 -1.82 -0.35 -7.19
CA LEU A 45 -1.05 -1.51 -6.75
C LEU A 45 0.47 -1.27 -6.89
N PHE A 46 0.91 -0.62 -7.96
CA PHE A 46 2.33 -0.31 -8.17
C PHE A 46 2.86 0.68 -7.13
N LEU A 47 2.07 1.68 -6.75
CA LEU A 47 2.43 2.62 -5.69
C LEU A 47 2.59 1.91 -4.34
N ILE A 48 1.61 1.09 -3.95
CA ILE A 48 1.66 0.33 -2.69
C ILE A 48 2.79 -0.70 -2.70
N TYR A 49 3.04 -1.36 -3.85
CA TYR A 49 4.19 -2.23 -4.05
C TYR A 49 5.51 -1.50 -3.77
N GLY A 50 5.66 -0.26 -4.26
CA GLY A 50 6.84 0.56 -4.02
C GLY A 50 7.13 0.75 -2.53
N PHE A 51 6.11 1.17 -1.76
CA PHE A 51 6.24 1.34 -0.32
C PHE A 51 6.55 0.02 0.41
N ALA A 52 5.84 -1.05 0.07
CA ALA A 52 6.05 -2.36 0.69
C ALA A 52 7.45 -2.92 0.39
N LYS A 53 7.91 -2.80 -0.86
CA LYS A 53 9.24 -3.23 -1.30
C LYS A 53 10.33 -2.48 -0.54
N ASN A 54 10.22 -1.16 -0.43
CA ASN A 54 11.24 -0.35 0.22
C ASN A 54 11.26 -0.56 1.73
N TYR A 55 10.10 -0.71 2.40
CA TYR A 55 10.07 -1.09 3.82
C TYR A 55 10.85 -2.38 4.05
N VAL A 56 10.61 -3.41 3.24
CA VAL A 56 11.33 -4.69 3.33
C VAL A 56 12.82 -4.48 3.10
N LEU A 57 13.19 -3.74 2.05
CA LEU A 57 14.59 -3.45 1.74
C LEU A 57 15.33 -2.75 2.89
N LEU A 58 14.67 -1.83 3.58
CA LEU A 58 15.28 -1.05 4.66
C LEU A 58 15.33 -1.81 5.99
N TYR A 59 14.35 -2.69 6.26
CA TYR A 59 14.08 -3.17 7.61
C TYR A 59 13.96 -4.69 7.77
N GLU A 60 14.09 -5.51 6.72
CA GLU A 60 13.99 -6.98 6.85
C GLU A 60 15.06 -7.56 7.79
N ASP A 61 16.29 -7.05 7.71
CA ASP A 61 17.43 -7.51 8.52
C ASP A 61 17.73 -6.60 9.73
N GLN A 62 16.84 -5.66 10.05
CA GLN A 62 17.03 -4.68 11.12
C GLN A 62 16.14 -4.97 12.32
N ALA A 63 16.68 -4.76 13.52
CA ALA A 63 15.88 -4.78 14.75
C ALA A 63 15.06 -3.47 14.86
N VAL A 64 13.91 -3.42 14.20
CA VAL A 64 12.97 -2.30 14.32
C VAL A 64 12.12 -2.44 15.59
N THR A 65 11.79 -1.30 16.22
CA THR A 65 10.92 -1.30 17.39
C THR A 65 9.47 -1.60 16.98
N ALA A 66 8.70 -2.19 17.90
CA ALA A 66 7.27 -2.45 17.68
C ALA A 66 6.46 -1.16 17.44
N GLU A 67 6.88 -0.05 18.05
CA GLU A 67 6.26 1.26 17.83
C GLU A 67 6.48 1.76 16.41
N PHE A 68 7.72 1.67 15.91
CA PHE A 68 8.07 2.05 14.55
C PHE A 68 7.31 1.21 13.52
N SER A 69 7.33 -0.11 13.67
CA SER A 69 6.65 -1.02 12.74
C SER A 69 5.13 -0.80 12.72
N ARG A 70 4.53 -0.50 13.88
CA ARG A 70 3.12 -0.13 13.99
C ARG A 70 2.83 1.20 13.30
N ALA A 71 3.65 2.23 13.52
CA ALA A 71 3.46 3.54 12.90
C ALA A 71 3.55 3.47 11.36
N ALA A 72 4.58 2.79 10.84
CA ALA A 72 4.73 2.55 9.41
C ALA A 72 3.53 1.79 8.83
N LYS A 73 3.08 0.72 9.52
CA LYS A 73 1.91 -0.04 9.09
C LYS A 73 0.64 0.83 9.07
N THR A 74 0.40 1.63 10.10
CA THR A 74 -0.74 2.55 10.15
C THR A 74 -0.71 3.54 8.99
N GLN A 75 0.45 4.11 8.68
CA GLN A 75 0.60 5.02 7.55
C GLN A 75 0.25 4.34 6.22
N LEU A 76 0.76 3.12 5.98
CA LEU A 76 0.45 2.39 4.75
C LEU A 76 -1.03 1.97 4.66
N LEU A 77 -1.64 1.57 5.78
CA LEU A 77 -3.08 1.29 5.84
C LEU A 77 -3.93 2.50 5.51
N ASN A 78 -3.54 3.70 5.96
CA ASN A 78 -4.26 4.93 5.62
C ASN A 78 -4.20 5.21 4.12
N TYR A 79 -3.03 5.04 3.49
CA TYR A 79 -2.90 5.18 2.04
C TYR A 79 -3.74 4.14 1.29
N MET A 80 -3.70 2.87 1.71
CA MET A 80 -4.51 1.81 1.10
C MET A 80 -6.01 2.08 1.26
N GLN A 81 -6.46 2.54 2.43
CA GLN A 81 -7.87 2.88 2.65
C GLN A 81 -8.32 4.02 1.72
N GLN A 82 -7.53 5.09 1.61
CA GLN A 82 -7.83 6.21 0.72
C GLN A 82 -7.95 5.75 -0.74
N LEU A 83 -6.97 4.99 -1.24
CA LEU A 83 -6.99 4.47 -2.60
C LEU A 83 -8.14 3.50 -2.83
N ASN A 84 -8.43 2.61 -1.87
CA ASN A 84 -9.54 1.68 -1.95
C ASN A 84 -10.88 2.41 -2.06
N THR A 85 -11.11 3.42 -1.22
CA THR A 85 -12.32 4.25 -1.28
C THR A 85 -12.45 4.94 -2.64
N ALA A 86 -11.37 5.53 -3.16
CA ALA A 86 -11.38 6.17 -4.47
C ALA A 86 -11.66 5.16 -5.60
N LEU A 87 -11.02 3.99 -5.60
CA LEU A 87 -11.23 2.93 -6.60
C LEU A 87 -12.66 2.38 -6.62
N GLN A 88 -13.38 2.43 -5.50
CA GLN A 88 -14.79 2.03 -5.44
C GLN A 88 -15.70 2.97 -6.22
N THR A 89 -15.36 4.26 -6.32
CA THR A 89 -16.15 5.27 -7.06
C THR A 89 -16.16 5.05 -8.57
N GLN A 90 -15.11 4.42 -9.12
CA GLN A 90 -14.85 4.32 -10.57
C GLN A 90 -14.65 5.67 -11.27
N ASP A 91 -14.60 6.77 -10.52
CA ASP A 91 -14.30 8.10 -11.04
C ASP A 91 -12.80 8.26 -11.22
N LYS A 92 -12.37 8.44 -12.47
CA LYS A 92 -10.95 8.57 -12.82
C LYS A 92 -10.28 9.78 -12.17
N ALA A 93 -11.00 10.90 -12.03
CA ALA A 93 -10.44 12.11 -11.43
C ALA A 93 -10.20 11.90 -9.94
N LEU A 94 -11.17 11.36 -9.22
CA LEU A 94 -11.03 11.07 -7.78
C LEU A 94 -9.93 10.04 -7.49
N ILE A 95 -9.76 9.04 -8.36
CA ILE A 95 -8.67 8.06 -8.22
C ILE A 95 -7.31 8.71 -8.47
N LEU A 96 -7.17 9.52 -9.51
CA LEU A 96 -5.93 10.24 -9.80
C LEU A 96 -5.58 11.21 -8.67
N ASP A 97 -6.55 11.98 -8.17
CA ASP A 97 -6.34 12.90 -7.05
C ASP A 97 -5.90 12.16 -5.79
N SER A 98 -6.45 10.97 -5.54
CA SER A 98 -6.03 10.14 -4.40
C SER A 98 -4.60 9.61 -4.56
N LEU A 99 -4.20 9.18 -5.76
CA LEU A 99 -2.82 8.78 -6.05
C LEU A 99 -1.84 9.95 -5.84
N ASN A 100 -2.21 11.15 -6.32
CA ASN A 100 -1.42 12.36 -6.15
C ASN A 100 -1.31 12.75 -4.67
N HIS A 101 -2.40 12.68 -3.92
CA HIS A 101 -2.42 12.98 -2.49
C HIS A 101 -1.51 12.04 -1.69
N VAL A 102 -1.60 10.73 -1.93
CA VAL A 102 -0.71 9.75 -1.26
C VAL A 102 0.75 10.07 -1.56
N THR A 103 1.08 10.37 -2.82
CA THR A 103 2.44 10.71 -3.24
C THR A 103 2.92 12.00 -2.56
N GLN A 104 2.10 13.05 -2.57
CA GLN A 104 2.43 14.33 -1.95
C GLN A 104 2.59 14.21 -0.44
N HIS A 105 1.65 13.55 0.24
CA HIS A 105 1.73 13.31 1.68
C HIS A 105 3.00 12.54 2.03
N TYR A 106 3.32 11.47 1.28
CA TYR A 106 4.55 10.73 1.49
C TYR A 106 5.80 11.61 1.38
N MET A 107 5.88 12.43 0.33
CA MET A 107 7.03 13.33 0.11
C MET A 107 7.21 14.38 1.21
N LEU A 108 6.13 14.76 1.91
CA LEU A 108 6.15 15.71 3.02
C LEU A 108 6.29 15.04 4.40
N SER A 109 6.22 13.71 4.46
CA SER A 109 6.33 12.92 5.69
C SER A 109 7.78 12.62 6.09
N SER A 110 7.96 11.85 7.17
CA SER A 110 9.27 11.32 7.58
C SER A 110 9.88 10.30 6.61
N ARG A 111 9.14 9.86 5.57
CA ARG A 111 9.60 8.95 4.51
C ARG A 111 10.20 7.66 5.05
N VAL A 112 9.35 6.90 5.75
CA VAL A 112 9.68 5.59 6.34
C VAL A 112 9.62 4.42 5.32
N PHE A 113 9.55 4.72 4.01
CA PHE A 113 9.47 3.75 2.91
C PHE A 113 10.40 4.15 1.74
#